data_AF-A0A7S1MSK0-F1
#
_entry.id   AF-A0A7S1MSK0-F1
#
_cell.length_a   1.000
_cell.length_b   1.000
_cell.length_c   1.000
_cell.angle_alpha   90.00
_cell.angle_beta   90.00
_cell.angle_gamma   90.00
#
_symmetry.space_group_name_H-M   'P 1'
#
loop_
_entity.id
_entity.type
_entity.pdbx_description
1 polymer ?
#
loop_
_entity_poly.entity_id
_entity_poly.type
_entity_poly.pdbx_seq_one_letter_code
_entity_poly.pdbx_strand_id
1 'polypeptide(L)'
;AEEADLPQGTLPSVLAPSWSADYYGGFIPGSGGRYHYDGANQRNRQAFTANSTIFGPKNMAYFDSLSFDTGGKYNTNMTVGRGEDSVCKPMLMKYVDPFVWLKAAKPNGTKVLDGERCTVYLLAMSFRGKTAEFSACIAADGVPRELNESLSTGGFGGPIYYRFTNAQVGQQDPSMFQVSDACARRYPTAPCHR
;
A
#
# COMPACT_ATOMS: atom_id res chain seq x y z
N ALA A 1 -20.76 2.32 27.05
CA ALA A 1 -19.30 2.44 26.87
C ALA A 1 -19.01 3.91 27.02
N GLU A 2 -18.24 4.27 28.03
CA GLU A 2 -17.86 5.63 28.34
C GLU A 2 -16.90 6.13 27.26
N GLU A 3 -17.29 7.20 26.57
CA GLU A 3 -16.51 7.82 25.50
C GLU A 3 -15.36 8.59 26.17
N ALA A 4 -14.18 7.97 26.21
CA ALA A 4 -12.99 8.61 26.72
C ALA A 4 -12.64 9.78 25.78
N ASP A 5 -12.91 10.99 26.25
CA ASP A 5 -12.50 12.25 25.62
C ASP A 5 -10.97 12.30 25.55
N LEU A 6 -10.43 11.87 24.41
CA LEU A 6 -9.00 11.99 24.13
C LEU A 6 -8.71 13.46 23.80
N PRO A 7 -7.68 14.06 24.41
CA PRO A 7 -7.35 15.46 24.17
C PRO A 7 -7.10 15.70 22.68
N GLN A 8 -7.85 16.64 22.10
CA GLN A 8 -7.72 17.12 20.73
C GLN A 8 -6.46 17.98 20.54
N GLY A 9 -5.29 17.43 20.88
CA GLY A 9 -4.05 17.92 20.30
C GLY A 9 -4.08 17.55 18.82
N THR A 10 -3.96 18.53 17.94
CA THR A 10 -3.62 18.29 16.52
C THR A 10 -2.28 17.59 16.48
N LEU A 11 -2.32 16.25 16.55
CA LEU A 11 -1.15 15.43 16.29
C LEU A 11 -0.59 15.90 14.94
N PRO A 12 0.69 16.29 14.86
CA PRO A 12 1.37 16.39 13.57
C PRO A 12 1.02 15.12 12.82
N SER A 13 0.60 15.25 11.56
CA SER A 13 0.36 14.09 10.71
C SER A 13 1.62 13.22 10.79
N VAL A 14 1.52 12.08 11.48
CA VAL A 14 2.64 11.14 11.69
C VAL A 14 3.22 10.74 10.33
N LEU A 15 2.38 10.76 9.30
CA LEU A 15 2.74 10.48 7.92
C LEU A 15 3.01 11.78 7.13
N ALA A 16 4.06 11.78 6.32
CA ALA A 16 4.27 12.81 5.31
C ALA A 16 3.09 12.81 4.32
N PRO A 17 2.61 13.99 3.88
CA PRO A 17 1.42 14.07 3.00
C PRO A 17 1.65 13.43 1.63
N SER A 18 2.89 13.37 1.17
CA SER A 18 3.26 12.75 -0.09
C SER A 18 4.72 12.29 -0.06
N TRP A 19 4.98 11.09 -0.58
CA TRP A 19 6.31 10.49 -0.61
C TRP A 19 6.38 9.33 -1.61
N SER A 20 7.60 8.92 -1.95
CA SER A 20 7.85 7.62 -2.59
C SER A 20 9.01 6.88 -1.92
N ALA A 21 9.05 5.57 -2.11
CA ALA A 21 10.12 4.73 -1.61
C ALA A 21 10.22 3.47 -2.48
N ASP A 22 11.38 2.85 -2.48
CA ASP A 22 11.50 1.46 -2.91
C ASP A 22 10.98 0.57 -1.78
N TYR A 23 10.35 -0.55 -2.11
CA TYR A 23 9.84 -1.48 -1.11
C TYR A 23 10.16 -2.94 -1.43
N TYR A 24 10.21 -3.74 -0.36
CA TYR A 24 10.29 -5.20 -0.41
C TYR A 24 9.23 -5.81 0.51
N GLY A 25 8.67 -6.95 0.10
CA GLY A 25 7.61 -7.67 0.79
C GLY A 25 6.24 -7.39 0.18
N GLY A 26 5.23 -7.17 1.01
CA GLY A 26 3.84 -6.94 0.63
C GLY A 26 2.99 -8.21 0.57
N PHE A 27 1.86 -8.13 -0.14
CA PHE A 27 0.90 -9.24 -0.22
C PHE A 27 1.48 -10.49 -0.91
N ILE A 28 2.41 -10.30 -1.86
CA ILE A 28 3.13 -11.39 -2.51
C ILE A 28 4.52 -11.50 -1.88
N PRO A 29 4.81 -12.60 -1.15
CA PRO A 29 6.11 -12.79 -0.51
C PRO A 29 7.27 -12.68 -1.51
N GLY A 30 8.32 -11.96 -1.12
CA GLY A 30 9.50 -11.74 -1.97
C GLY A 30 9.27 -10.75 -3.13
N SER A 31 8.11 -10.09 -3.21
CA SER A 31 7.91 -9.03 -4.19
C SER A 31 8.65 -7.75 -3.80
N GLY A 32 9.00 -6.94 -4.80
CA GLY A 32 9.67 -5.67 -4.56
C GLY A 32 9.51 -4.71 -5.74
N GLY A 33 9.53 -3.42 -5.44
CA GLY A 33 9.19 -2.40 -6.40
C GLY A 33 9.22 -0.99 -5.84
N ARG A 34 8.46 -0.10 -6.47
CA ARG A 34 8.33 1.32 -6.11
C ARG A 34 6.93 1.59 -5.57
N TYR A 35 6.86 2.33 -4.48
CA TYR A 35 5.64 2.82 -3.85
C TYR A 35 5.57 4.34 -4.01
N HIS A 36 4.43 4.86 -4.46
CA HIS A 36 4.13 6.29 -4.48
C HIS A 36 2.86 6.55 -3.64
N TYR A 37 2.93 7.53 -2.75
CA TYR A 37 1.83 7.97 -1.90
C TYR A 37 1.56 9.46 -2.08
N ASP A 38 0.30 9.81 -2.24
CA ASP A 38 -0.20 11.18 -2.25
C ASP A 38 -1.53 11.22 -1.49
N GLY A 39 -1.42 11.46 -0.18
CA GLY A 39 -2.56 11.49 0.73
C GLY A 39 -3.50 12.67 0.50
N ALA A 40 -2.96 13.82 0.04
CA ALA A 40 -3.77 14.99 -0.26
C ALA A 40 -4.77 14.74 -1.39
N ASN A 41 -4.36 13.98 -2.41
CA ASN A 41 -5.22 13.57 -3.52
C ASN A 41 -5.77 12.15 -3.38
N GLN A 42 -5.68 11.55 -2.19
CA GLN A 42 -6.20 10.22 -1.88
C GLN A 42 -5.83 9.16 -2.94
N ARG A 43 -4.54 9.05 -3.23
CA ARG A 43 -4.03 8.11 -4.23
C ARG A 43 -2.70 7.49 -3.84
N ASN A 44 -2.50 6.26 -4.28
CA ASN A 44 -1.25 5.53 -4.13
C ASN A 44 -1.03 4.61 -5.34
N ARG A 45 0.24 4.36 -5.66
CA ARG A 45 0.63 3.41 -6.71
C ARG A 45 1.73 2.48 -6.21
N GLN A 46 1.59 1.21 -6.57
CA GLN A 46 2.57 0.17 -6.32
C GLN A 46 2.93 -0.49 -7.64
N ALA A 47 4.18 -0.36 -8.06
CA ALA A 47 4.70 -0.99 -9.26
C ALA A 47 5.81 -1.95 -8.87
N PHE A 48 5.63 -3.25 -9.10
CA PHE A 48 6.52 -4.28 -8.55
C PHE A 48 6.66 -5.49 -9.45
N THR A 49 7.70 -6.27 -9.18
CA THR A 49 7.88 -7.58 -9.77
C THR A 49 7.77 -8.64 -8.70
N ALA A 50 7.11 -9.75 -9.00
CA ALA A 50 6.97 -10.87 -8.10
C ALA A 50 7.16 -12.19 -8.83
N ASN A 51 7.70 -13.20 -8.13
CA ASN A 51 7.67 -14.57 -8.61
C ASN A 51 6.22 -15.00 -8.76
N SER A 52 5.84 -15.48 -9.94
CA SER A 52 4.49 -15.95 -10.22
C SER A 52 4.54 -17.36 -10.78
N THR A 53 4.07 -18.33 -9.99
CA THR A 53 3.91 -19.72 -10.44
C THR A 53 2.77 -19.89 -11.44
N ILE A 54 1.89 -18.89 -11.57
CA ILE A 54 0.74 -18.89 -12.49
C ILE A 54 1.20 -19.07 -13.94
N PHE A 55 2.31 -18.42 -14.30
CA PHE A 55 2.84 -18.44 -15.67
C PHE A 55 4.05 -19.36 -15.84
N GLY A 56 4.50 -20.04 -14.77
CA GLY A 56 5.63 -20.96 -14.78
C GLY A 56 6.49 -20.88 -13.50
N PRO A 57 7.24 -21.94 -13.14
CA PRO A 57 7.89 -22.07 -11.82
C PRO A 57 9.05 -21.08 -11.54
N LYS A 58 9.46 -20.26 -12.51
CA LYS A 58 10.53 -19.25 -12.37
C LYS A 58 10.23 -17.94 -13.09
N ASN A 59 8.97 -17.69 -13.43
CA ASN A 59 8.60 -16.51 -14.18
C ASN A 59 8.32 -15.35 -13.23
N MET A 60 8.97 -14.21 -13.50
CA MET A 60 8.65 -12.95 -12.86
C MET A 60 7.46 -12.32 -13.57
N ALA A 61 6.44 -11.96 -12.82
CA ALA A 61 5.35 -11.15 -13.31
C ALA A 61 5.52 -9.72 -12.80
N TYR A 62 5.28 -8.75 -13.68
CA TYR A 62 5.18 -7.35 -13.31
C TYR A 62 3.73 -7.01 -12.97
N PHE A 63 3.54 -6.30 -11.88
CA PHE A 63 2.27 -5.83 -11.38
C PHE A 63 2.32 -4.32 -11.16
N ASP A 64 1.22 -3.66 -11.47
CA ASP A 64 1.04 -2.23 -11.26
C ASP A 64 -0.36 -1.97 -10.73
N SER A 65 -0.44 -1.57 -9.46
CA SER A 65 -1.69 -1.27 -8.78
C SER A 65 -1.75 0.22 -8.50
N LEU A 66 -2.75 0.89 -9.08
CA LEU A 66 -3.06 2.29 -8.83
C LEU A 66 -4.41 2.38 -8.10
N SER A 67 -4.40 2.90 -6.88
CA SER A 67 -5.60 3.16 -6.09
C SER A 67 -5.79 4.66 -5.93
N PHE A 68 -6.99 5.19 -6.18
CA PHE A 68 -7.28 6.61 -6.16
C PHE A 68 -8.78 6.86 -5.96
N ASP A 69 -9.15 7.88 -5.18
CA ASP A 69 -10.55 8.23 -5.02
C ASP A 69 -11.08 9.02 -6.24
N THR A 70 -12.04 8.43 -6.95
CA THR A 70 -12.76 9.08 -8.07
C THR A 70 -14.18 9.50 -7.70
N GLY A 71 -14.63 9.25 -6.46
CA GLY A 71 -16.05 9.28 -6.10
C GLY A 71 -16.89 8.17 -6.75
N GLY A 72 -16.28 7.31 -7.59
CA GLY A 72 -16.91 6.20 -8.31
C GLY A 72 -16.79 4.84 -7.61
N LYS A 73 -17.22 3.79 -8.32
CA LYS A 73 -17.14 2.39 -7.84
C LYS A 73 -15.81 1.69 -8.16
N TYR A 74 -15.01 2.23 -9.07
CA TYR A 74 -13.76 1.65 -9.56
C TYR A 74 -12.59 2.52 -9.13
N ASN A 75 -12.13 2.35 -7.90
CA ASN A 75 -11.06 3.20 -7.33
C ASN A 75 -9.70 2.50 -7.29
N THR A 76 -9.58 1.29 -7.84
CA THR A 76 -8.31 0.57 -7.94
C THR A 76 -8.19 -0.10 -9.30
N ASN A 77 -7.07 0.13 -9.99
CA ASN A 77 -6.74 -0.50 -11.25
C ASN A 77 -5.50 -1.37 -11.06
N MET A 78 -5.59 -2.64 -11.45
CA MET A 78 -4.47 -3.57 -11.42
C MET A 78 -4.08 -3.93 -12.85
N THR A 79 -2.82 -3.71 -13.21
CA THR A 79 -2.23 -4.11 -14.49
C THR A 79 -1.22 -5.21 -14.26
N VAL A 80 -1.24 -6.25 -15.11
CA VAL A 80 -0.27 -7.34 -15.13
C VAL A 80 0.48 -7.31 -16.45
N GLY A 81 1.81 -7.43 -16.40
CA GLY A 81 2.68 -7.37 -17.57
C GLY A 81 3.14 -5.96 -17.93
N ARG A 82 3.96 -5.84 -18.99
CA ARG A 82 4.50 -4.56 -19.48
C ARG A 82 4.25 -4.40 -20.98
N GLY A 83 4.22 -3.16 -21.44
CA GLY A 83 4.09 -2.85 -22.87
C GLY A 83 2.74 -3.24 -23.45
N GLU A 84 2.75 -3.72 -24.69
CA GLU A 84 1.53 -3.99 -25.46
C GLU A 84 0.73 -5.18 -24.96
N ASP A 85 1.39 -6.17 -24.35
CA ASP A 85 0.76 -7.40 -23.85
C ASP A 85 0.24 -7.27 -22.41
N SER A 86 0.31 -6.08 -21.81
CA SER A 86 -0.19 -5.86 -20.46
C SER A 86 -1.73 -5.85 -20.42
N VAL A 87 -2.27 -6.53 -19.40
CA VAL A 87 -3.69 -6.74 -19.17
C VAL A 87 -4.12 -5.92 -17.96
N CYS A 88 -5.25 -5.23 -18.06
CA CYS A 88 -5.81 -4.49 -16.94
C CYS A 88 -7.06 -5.15 -16.35
N LYS A 89 -7.22 -5.01 -15.03
CA LYS A 89 -8.43 -5.30 -14.28
C LYS A 89 -8.77 -4.14 -13.32
N PRO A 90 -9.78 -3.32 -13.63
CA PRO A 90 -10.41 -2.41 -12.66
C PRO A 90 -11.11 -3.23 -11.57
N MET A 91 -10.85 -2.86 -10.32
CA MET A 91 -11.40 -3.49 -9.13
C MET A 91 -12.56 -2.64 -8.60
N LEU A 92 -13.68 -3.31 -8.32
CA LEU A 92 -14.89 -2.72 -7.73
C LEU A 92 -14.71 -2.56 -6.22
N MET A 93 -13.81 -1.67 -5.82
CA MET A 93 -13.57 -1.35 -4.41
C MET A 93 -13.54 0.16 -4.22
N LYS A 94 -14.05 0.61 -3.07
CA LYS A 94 -13.89 2.00 -2.64
C LYS A 94 -12.42 2.24 -2.31
N TYR A 95 -11.98 3.48 -2.53
CA TYR A 95 -10.66 3.88 -2.06
C TYR A 95 -10.65 3.84 -0.53
N VAL A 96 -9.61 3.23 0.03
CA VAL A 96 -9.29 3.29 1.45
C VAL A 96 -7.83 3.69 1.52
N ASP A 97 -7.55 4.78 2.23
CA ASP A 97 -6.17 5.18 2.47
C ASP A 97 -5.47 4.06 3.27
N PRO A 98 -4.40 3.44 2.73
CA PRO A 98 -3.73 2.31 3.37
C PRO A 98 -3.11 2.68 4.73
N PHE A 99 -2.95 3.97 5.01
CA PHE A 99 -2.38 4.48 6.25
C PHE A 99 -3.42 5.13 7.17
N VAL A 100 -4.72 5.06 6.85
CA VAL A 100 -5.78 5.70 7.66
C VAL A 100 -5.78 5.24 9.11
N TRP A 101 -5.39 3.99 9.35
CA TRP A 101 -5.32 3.38 10.68
C TRP A 101 -4.29 4.06 11.60
N LEU A 102 -3.28 4.75 11.05
CA LEU A 102 -2.30 5.50 11.85
C LEU A 102 -2.95 6.62 12.68
N LYS A 103 -4.13 7.12 12.26
CA LYS A 103 -4.89 8.11 13.04
C LYS A 103 -5.38 7.55 14.38
N ALA A 104 -5.57 6.23 14.48
CA ALA A 104 -6.00 5.55 15.70
C ALA A 104 -4.84 4.81 16.40
N ALA A 105 -3.69 4.69 15.75
CA ALA A 105 -2.52 4.02 16.30
C ALA A 105 -1.87 4.83 17.43
N LYS A 106 -1.23 4.13 18.35
CA LYS A 106 -0.48 4.75 19.45
C LYS A 106 1.01 4.48 19.29
N PRO A 107 1.89 5.43 19.66
CA PRO A 107 3.32 5.17 19.71
C PRO A 107 3.59 4.06 20.73
N ASN A 108 4.44 3.10 20.35
CA ASN A 108 4.79 1.90 21.10
C ASN A 108 6.30 1.64 21.03
N GLY A 109 7.08 2.65 21.40
CA GLY A 109 8.54 2.59 21.45
C GLY A 109 9.25 3.08 20.18
N THR A 110 10.54 2.75 20.10
CA THR A 110 11.41 3.16 18.99
C THR A 110 12.21 1.97 18.48
N LYS A 111 12.60 2.02 17.20
CA LYS A 111 13.44 1.02 16.54
C LYS A 111 14.50 1.74 15.71
N VAL A 112 15.63 1.08 15.48
CA VAL A 112 16.65 1.55 14.53
C VAL A 112 16.66 0.60 13.34
N LEU A 113 16.49 1.14 12.14
CA LEU A 113 16.48 0.42 10.87
C LEU A 113 17.51 1.05 9.94
N ASP A 114 18.48 0.26 9.48
CA ASP A 114 19.56 0.74 8.59
C ASP A 114 20.28 1.99 9.10
N GLY A 115 20.44 2.10 10.44
CA GLY A 115 21.07 3.24 11.10
C GLY A 115 20.14 4.43 11.37
N GLU A 116 18.89 4.39 10.89
CA GLU A 116 17.90 5.44 11.09
C GLU A 116 16.93 5.08 12.23
N ARG A 117 16.69 6.03 13.13
CA ARG A 117 15.72 5.85 14.22
C ARG A 117 14.30 6.17 13.75
N CYS A 118 13.37 5.29 14.05
CA CYS A 118 11.94 5.49 13.81
C CYS A 118 11.09 5.20 15.05
N THR A 119 9.94 5.85 15.14
CA THR A 119 8.93 5.60 16.18
C THR A 119 8.00 4.50 15.70
N VAL A 120 7.79 3.48 16.53
CA VAL A 120 6.87 2.39 16.22
C VAL A 120 5.47 2.82 16.61
N TYR A 121 4.52 2.75 15.69
CA TYR A 121 3.09 2.93 15.95
C TYR A 121 2.40 1.58 15.87
N LEU A 122 1.49 1.31 16.80
CA LEU A 122 0.75 0.05 16.89
C LEU A 122 -0.74 0.33 17.01
N LEU A 123 -1.54 -0.41 16.26
CA LEU A 123 -2.99 -0.52 16.41
C LEU A 123 -3.37 -2.01 16.44
N ALA A 124 -3.93 -2.46 17.55
CA ALA A 124 -4.52 -3.79 17.67
C ALA A 124 -6.04 -3.65 17.83
N MET A 125 -6.80 -4.36 17.01
CA MET A 125 -8.26 -4.37 17.03
C MET A 125 -8.76 -5.81 17.13
N SER A 126 -9.84 -6.02 17.89
CA SER A 126 -10.54 -7.30 17.94
C SER A 126 -12.02 -7.07 17.63
N PHE A 127 -12.54 -7.78 16.63
CA PHE A 127 -13.95 -7.70 16.25
C PHE A 127 -14.52 -9.09 15.97
N ARG A 128 -15.54 -9.48 16.74
CA ARG A 128 -16.24 -10.77 16.60
C ARG A 128 -15.29 -11.98 16.55
N GLY A 129 -14.30 -12.01 17.45
CA GLY A 129 -13.33 -13.10 17.54
C GLY A 129 -12.22 -13.10 16.48
N LYS A 130 -12.14 -12.04 15.64
CA LYS A 130 -11.04 -11.83 14.69
C LYS A 130 -10.16 -10.70 15.21
N THR A 131 -8.84 -10.92 15.20
CA THR A 131 -7.85 -9.91 15.54
C THR A 131 -7.23 -9.33 14.27
N ALA A 132 -6.98 -8.02 14.31
CA ALA A 132 -6.23 -7.30 13.31
C ALA A 132 -5.16 -6.50 14.05
N GLU A 133 -3.90 -6.68 13.67
CA GLU A 133 -2.78 -5.94 14.22
C GLU A 133 -2.05 -5.21 13.10
N PHE A 134 -1.88 -3.92 13.27
CA PHE A 134 -1.16 -3.05 12.36
C PHE A 134 -0.02 -2.41 13.12
N SER A 135 1.19 -2.47 12.58
CA SER A 135 2.30 -1.68 13.09
C SER A 135 3.09 -1.02 11.97
N ALA A 136 3.67 0.14 12.26
CA ALA A 136 4.53 0.83 11.33
C ALA A 136 5.68 1.50 12.08
N CYS A 137 6.89 1.43 11.54
CA CYS A 137 8.01 2.22 12.03
C CYS A 137 8.14 3.47 11.17
N ILE A 138 7.81 4.63 11.74
CA ILE A 138 7.77 5.91 11.02
C ILE A 138 9.00 6.73 11.40
N ALA A 139 9.81 7.10 10.39
CA ALA A 139 10.99 7.92 10.58
C ALA A 139 10.64 9.39 10.84
N ALA A 140 11.65 10.21 11.17
CA ALA A 140 11.45 11.64 11.47
C ALA A 140 10.93 12.44 10.27
N ASP A 141 11.14 11.95 9.04
CA ASP A 141 10.64 12.52 7.79
C ASP A 141 9.14 12.22 7.55
N GLY A 142 8.50 11.42 8.42
CA GLY A 142 7.11 11.00 8.29
C GLY A 142 6.88 9.88 7.28
N VAL A 143 7.93 9.23 6.77
CA VAL A 143 7.80 8.11 5.83
C VAL A 143 7.99 6.77 6.56
N PRO A 144 7.14 5.77 6.32
CA PRO A 144 7.33 4.44 6.90
C PRO A 144 8.66 3.83 6.45
N ARG A 145 9.33 3.10 7.34
CA ARG A 145 10.48 2.23 7.04
C ARG A 145 10.11 0.77 7.09
N GLU A 146 9.16 0.43 7.96
CA GLU A 146 8.51 -0.88 8.00
C GLU A 146 7.02 -0.70 8.23
N LEU A 147 6.23 -1.61 7.67
CA LEU A 147 4.80 -1.74 7.91
C LEU A 147 4.44 -3.22 8.01
N ASN A 148 3.70 -3.58 9.04
CA ASN A 148 3.20 -4.93 9.29
C ASN A 148 1.70 -4.90 9.46
N GLU A 149 1.03 -5.80 8.76
CA GLU A 149 -0.40 -6.03 8.91
C GLU A 149 -0.62 -7.52 9.15
N SER A 150 -1.27 -7.87 10.24
CA SER A 150 -1.68 -9.22 10.55
C SER A 150 -3.19 -9.25 10.68
N LEU A 151 -3.85 -9.98 9.79
CA LEU A 151 -5.30 -10.15 9.80
C LEU A 151 -5.61 -11.61 10.09
N SER A 152 -6.24 -11.90 11.22
CA SER A 152 -6.75 -13.24 11.54
C SER A 152 -8.13 -13.50 10.89
N THR A 153 -8.32 -13.03 9.65
CA THR A 153 -9.56 -13.23 8.91
C THR A 153 -9.43 -14.51 8.08
N GLY A 154 -10.38 -15.45 8.23
CA GLY A 154 -10.26 -16.80 7.63
C GLY A 154 -9.96 -16.80 6.11
N GLY A 155 -9.24 -17.84 5.67
CA GLY A 155 -8.95 -18.17 4.26
C GLY A 155 -7.85 -17.33 3.58
N PHE A 156 -7.82 -16.02 3.83
CA PHE A 156 -6.86 -15.07 3.22
C PHE A 156 -6.03 -14.29 4.25
N GLY A 157 -6.05 -14.73 5.51
CA GLY A 157 -5.29 -14.13 6.60
C GLY A 157 -3.82 -14.57 6.60
N GLY A 158 -2.92 -13.61 6.71
CA GLY A 158 -1.48 -13.83 6.84
C GLY A 158 -0.76 -12.52 7.14
N PRO A 159 0.46 -12.57 7.67
CA PRO A 159 1.25 -11.36 7.89
C PRO A 159 1.68 -10.77 6.55
N ILE A 160 1.37 -9.48 6.36
CA ILE A 160 1.86 -8.66 5.27
C ILE A 160 2.96 -7.77 5.86
N TYR A 161 4.18 -7.90 5.36
CA TYR A 161 5.33 -7.11 5.80
C TYR A 161 5.82 -6.27 4.62
N TYR A 162 5.94 -4.96 4.79
CA TYR A 162 6.65 -4.07 3.87
C TYR A 162 7.88 -3.51 4.57
N ARG A 163 8.99 -3.45 3.84
CA ARG A 163 10.15 -2.63 4.19
C ARG A 163 10.35 -1.59 3.11
N PHE A 164 10.44 -0.33 3.50
CA PHE A 164 10.63 0.80 2.63
C PHE A 164 12.04 1.36 2.77
N THR A 165 12.67 1.68 1.64
CA THR A 165 14.04 2.19 1.54
C THR A 165 14.10 3.30 0.47
N ASN A 166 15.18 4.08 0.44
CA ASN A 166 15.35 5.17 -0.52
C ASN A 166 14.15 6.14 -0.55
N ALA A 167 13.65 6.47 0.64
CA ALA A 167 12.49 7.33 0.81
C ALA A 167 12.75 8.75 0.30
N GLN A 168 11.74 9.32 -0.36
CA GLN A 168 11.76 10.67 -0.89
C GLN A 168 10.45 11.36 -0.50
N VAL A 169 10.54 12.30 0.44
CA VAL A 169 9.41 13.16 0.82
C VAL A 169 9.23 14.25 -0.23
N GLY A 170 7.98 14.58 -0.52
CA GLY A 170 7.64 15.71 -1.36
C GLY A 170 6.51 15.40 -2.32
N GLN A 171 6.07 16.43 -3.03
CA GLN A 171 5.04 16.30 -4.05
C GLN A 171 5.49 15.31 -5.13
N GLN A 172 4.70 14.27 -5.34
CA GLN A 172 4.94 13.32 -6.42
C GLN A 172 4.50 13.91 -7.77
N ASP A 173 5.21 13.55 -8.83
CA ASP A 173 4.80 13.89 -10.20
C ASP A 173 3.40 13.29 -10.47
N PRO A 174 2.40 14.10 -10.90
CA PRO A 174 1.08 13.61 -11.26
C PRO A 174 1.09 12.47 -12.29
N SER A 175 2.12 12.41 -13.16
CA SER A 175 2.30 11.33 -14.15
C SER A 175 2.42 9.95 -13.49
N MET A 176 2.96 9.88 -12.27
CA MET A 176 3.07 8.63 -11.51
C MET A 176 1.70 8.04 -11.14
N PHE A 177 0.63 8.84 -11.18
CA PHE A 177 -0.73 8.37 -10.90
C PHE A 177 -1.63 8.31 -12.14
N GLN A 178 -1.04 8.39 -13.34
CA GLN A 178 -1.79 8.08 -14.55
C GLN A 178 -2.07 6.58 -14.62
N VAL A 179 -3.30 6.24 -15.01
CA VAL A 179 -3.69 4.87 -15.34
C VAL A 179 -2.80 4.34 -16.46
N SER A 180 -2.46 3.05 -16.37
CA SER A 180 -1.70 2.37 -17.43
C SER A 180 -2.46 2.42 -18.76
N ASP A 181 -1.72 2.35 -19.87
CA ASP A 181 -2.34 2.27 -21.21
C ASP A 181 -3.29 1.06 -21.34
N ALA A 182 -2.95 -0.06 -20.70
CA ALA A 182 -3.82 -1.23 -20.65
C ALA A 182 -5.18 -0.91 -20.05
N CYS A 183 -5.23 -0.13 -18.96
CA CYS A 183 -6.48 0.30 -18.33
C CYS A 183 -7.18 1.41 -19.10
N ALA A 184 -6.42 2.40 -19.58
CA ALA A 184 -6.97 3.59 -20.21
C ALA A 184 -7.52 3.34 -21.62
N ARG A 185 -6.95 2.38 -22.36
CA ARG A 185 -7.22 2.21 -23.79
C ARG A 185 -7.55 0.79 -24.22
N ARG A 186 -7.17 -0.23 -23.43
CA ARG A 186 -7.31 -1.65 -23.82
C ARG A 186 -8.15 -2.46 -22.84
N TYR A 187 -8.93 -1.82 -21.97
CA TYR A 187 -9.87 -2.52 -21.09
C TYR A 187 -11.30 -2.48 -21.66
N PRO A 188 -12.02 -3.62 -21.70
CA PRO A 188 -11.54 -4.97 -21.40
C PRO A 188 -10.54 -5.45 -22.46
N THR A 189 -9.52 -6.20 -22.03
CA THR A 189 -8.51 -6.75 -22.94
C THR A 189 -9.16 -7.77 -23.87
N ALA A 190 -8.78 -7.73 -25.14
CA ALA A 190 -9.29 -8.67 -26.14
C ALA A 190 -8.96 -10.11 -25.74
N PRO A 191 -9.82 -11.09 -26.07
CA PRO A 191 -9.52 -12.50 -25.85
C PRO A 191 -8.27 -12.93 -26.61
N CYS A 192 -7.48 -13.86 -26.04
CA CYS A 192 -6.38 -14.48 -26.77
C CYS A 192 -6.94 -15.29 -27.97
N HIS A 193 -6.36 -15.11 -29.14
CA HIS A 193 -6.65 -15.95 -30.30
C HIS A 193 -6.03 -17.35 -30.10
N ARG A 194 -6.78 -18.40 -30.44
CA ARG A 194 -6.31 -19.79 -30.40
C ARG A 194 -5.54 -20.15 -31.66
#